data_AF-A0AAN7SQW4-F1
#
_entry.id   AF-A0AAN7SQW4-F1
#
_cell.length_a   1.000
_cell.length_b   1.000
_cell.length_c   1.000
_cell.angle_alpha   90.00
_cell.angle_beta   90.00
_cell.angle_gamma   90.00
#
_symmetry.space_group_name_H-M   'P 1'
#
loop_
_entity.id
_entity.type
_entity.pdbx_description
1 polymer ?
#
loop_
_entity_poly.entity_id
_entity_poly.type
_entity_poly.pdbx_seq_one_letter_code
_entity_poly.pdbx_strand_id
1 'polypeptide(L)'
;MADEITNALKRTTRIQLTKCVNTANELLNEESATIEDLQLAVDKLNIINDKLKQVTRQSLTDLPPDKLDDECIKMLEYEENAETVILKIGQRIKIIEAGNQDNQREETGSLHSEGMSIQRGQERMQRNAKDSSRELEFVTKMPHHCAVVGCSNNSMKD
;
A
#
# COMPACT_ATOMS: atom_id res chain seq x y z
N MET A 1 -5.10 -7.49 -40.97
CA MET A 1 -5.29 -6.03 -40.82
C MET A 1 -5.87 -5.65 -39.45
N ALA A 2 -7.00 -6.20 -39.00
CA ALA A 2 -7.55 -5.88 -37.66
C ALA A 2 -6.61 -6.26 -36.50
N ASP A 3 -5.93 -7.41 -36.60
CA ASP A 3 -5.00 -7.89 -35.57
C ASP A 3 -3.74 -7.03 -35.45
N GLU A 4 -3.23 -6.52 -36.57
CA GLU A 4 -2.05 -5.65 -36.61
C GLU A 4 -2.34 -4.30 -35.96
N ILE A 5 -3.52 -3.74 -36.23
CA ILE A 5 -3.99 -2.49 -35.61
C ILE A 5 -4.17 -2.70 -34.10
N THR A 6 -4.82 -3.78 -33.68
CA THR A 6 -5.05 -4.08 -32.26
C THR A 6 -3.74 -4.30 -31.51
N ASN A 7 -2.79 -5.04 -32.10
CA ASN A 7 -1.47 -5.24 -31.51
C ASN A 7 -0.65 -3.94 -31.44
N ALA A 8 -0.73 -3.08 -32.46
CA ALA A 8 -0.12 -1.75 -32.43
C ALA A 8 -0.73 -0.86 -31.33
N LEU A 9 -2.05 -0.91 -31.16
CA LEU A 9 -2.74 -0.19 -30.08
C LEU A 9 -2.30 -0.70 -28.71
N LYS A 10 -2.28 -2.01 -28.47
CA LYS A 10 -1.78 -2.60 -27.21
C LYS A 10 -0.37 -2.13 -26.89
N ARG A 11 0.55 -2.24 -27.85
CA ARG A 11 1.94 -1.78 -27.69
C ARG A 11 1.99 -0.30 -27.34
N THR A 12 1.21 0.53 -28.04
CA THR A 12 1.19 1.98 -27.83
C THR A 12 0.65 2.32 -26.45
N THR A 13 -0.45 1.70 -26.03
CA THR A 13 -1.04 1.93 -24.70
C THR A 13 -0.14 1.45 -23.57
N ARG A 14 0.55 0.30 -23.73
CA ARG A 14 1.57 -0.16 -22.77
C ARG A 14 2.71 0.86 -22.62
N ILE A 15 3.22 1.40 -23.72
CA ILE A 15 4.27 2.44 -23.69
C ILE A 15 3.76 3.70 -22.98
N GLN A 16 2.52 4.12 -23.26
CA GLN A 16 1.91 5.28 -22.60
C GLN A 16 1.75 5.05 -21.10
N LEU A 17 1.32 3.85 -20.69
CA LEU A 17 1.15 3.49 -19.29
C LEU A 17 2.49 3.50 -18.56
N THR A 18 3.53 2.87 -19.13
CA THR A 18 4.88 2.88 -18.55
C THR A 18 5.42 4.30 -18.39
N LYS A 19 5.23 5.17 -19.39
CA LYS A 19 5.62 6.58 -19.28
C LYS A 19 4.85 7.29 -18.17
N CYS A 20 3.54 7.09 -18.09
CA CYS A 20 2.71 7.71 -17.06
C CYS A 20 3.11 7.24 -15.66
N VAL A 21 3.42 5.95 -15.48
CA VAL A 21 3.95 5.38 -14.24
C VAL A 21 5.28 6.03 -13.87
N ASN A 22 6.19 6.20 -14.82
CA ASN A 22 7.48 6.83 -14.56
C ASN A 22 7.32 8.30 -14.14
N THR A 23 6.52 9.08 -14.87
CA THR A 23 6.22 10.48 -14.52
C THR A 23 5.54 10.59 -13.16
N ALA A 24 4.61 9.68 -12.85
CA ALA A 24 3.96 9.64 -11.54
C ALA A 24 4.95 9.30 -10.40
N ASN A 25 5.91 8.41 -10.65
CA ASN A 25 6.99 8.12 -9.70
C ASN A 25 7.96 9.31 -9.54
N GLU A 26 8.25 10.06 -10.61
CA GLU A 26 9.02 11.31 -10.53
C GLU A 26 8.30 12.34 -9.66
N LEU A 27 7.00 12.56 -9.91
CA LEU A 27 6.14 13.43 -9.10
C LEU A 27 6.13 13.01 -7.63
N LEU A 28 6.06 11.70 -7.33
CA LEU A 28 6.10 11.16 -5.97
C LEU A 28 7.39 11.51 -5.22
N ASN A 29 8.50 11.79 -5.91
CA ASN A 29 9.78 12.18 -5.30
C ASN A 29 9.98 13.70 -5.27
N GLU A 30 9.19 14.47 -6.01
CA GLU A 30 9.29 15.92 -6.07
C GLU A 30 8.56 16.57 -4.90
N GLU A 31 9.26 17.18 -3.94
CA GLU A 31 8.67 17.80 -2.75
C GLU A 31 7.68 18.94 -3.08
N SER A 32 7.92 19.67 -4.17
CA SER A 32 7.07 20.77 -4.65
C SER A 32 5.78 20.34 -5.34
N ALA A 33 5.57 19.04 -5.60
CA ALA A 33 4.37 18.56 -6.28
C ALA A 33 3.10 18.91 -5.50
N THR A 34 2.14 19.54 -6.17
CA THR A 34 0.87 19.93 -5.56
C THR A 34 -0.11 18.76 -5.50
N ILE A 35 -1.15 18.87 -4.66
CA ILE A 35 -2.24 17.88 -4.64
C ILE A 35 -2.90 17.76 -6.03
N GLU A 36 -3.04 18.86 -6.76
CA GLU A 36 -3.63 18.87 -8.10
C GLU A 36 -2.77 18.08 -9.10
N ASP A 37 -1.45 18.26 -9.09
CA ASP A 37 -0.52 17.51 -9.94
C ASP A 37 -0.60 16.00 -9.66
N LEU A 38 -0.65 15.64 -8.38
CA LEU A 38 -0.79 14.28 -7.91
C LEU A 38 -2.12 13.67 -8.34
N GLN A 39 -3.23 14.40 -8.19
CA GLN A 39 -4.56 13.94 -8.61
C GLN A 39 -4.64 13.76 -10.14
N LEU A 40 -4.08 14.69 -10.90
CA LEU A 40 -4.01 14.59 -12.36
C LEU A 40 -3.20 13.36 -12.81
N ALA A 41 -2.14 12.99 -12.08
CA ALA A 41 -1.38 11.78 -12.35
C ALA A 41 -2.22 10.51 -12.11
N VAL A 42 -3.01 10.47 -11.03
CA VAL A 42 -3.96 9.37 -10.76
C VAL A 42 -4.99 9.24 -11.89
N ASP A 43 -5.60 10.34 -12.30
CA ASP A 43 -6.61 10.34 -13.35
C ASP A 43 -6.05 9.82 -14.68
N LYS A 44 -4.84 10.27 -15.05
CA LYS A 44 -4.14 9.78 -16.25
C LYS A 44 -3.81 8.29 -16.17
N LEU A 45 -3.33 7.81 -15.03
CA LEU A 45 -3.04 6.38 -14.81
C LEU A 45 -4.30 5.53 -14.96
N ASN A 46 -5.42 5.94 -14.34
CA ASN A 46 -6.70 5.24 -14.45
C ASN A 46 -7.19 5.18 -15.90
N ILE A 47 -7.21 6.31 -16.61
CA ILE A 47 -7.67 6.37 -18.01
C ILE A 47 -6.85 5.45 -18.91
N ILE A 48 -5.53 5.48 -18.79
CA ILE A 48 -4.65 4.67 -19.65
C ILE A 48 -4.73 3.19 -19.28
N ASN A 49 -4.83 2.86 -17.99
CA ASN A 49 -4.99 1.48 -17.52
C ASN A 49 -6.32 0.88 -18.02
N ASP A 50 -7.42 1.61 -17.90
CA ASP A 50 -8.74 1.19 -18.41
C ASP A 50 -8.73 1.02 -19.93
N LYS A 51 -8.05 1.92 -20.65
CA LYS A 51 -7.84 1.78 -22.10
C LYS A 51 -7.05 0.52 -22.44
N LEU A 52 -6.01 0.19 -21.67
CA LEU A 52 -5.22 -1.04 -21.88
C LEU A 52 -6.08 -2.28 -21.65
N LYS A 53 -6.89 -2.29 -20.58
CA LYS A 53 -7.84 -3.37 -20.28
C LYS A 53 -8.84 -3.56 -21.42
N GLN A 54 -9.41 -2.47 -21.93
CA GLN A 54 -10.37 -2.52 -23.03
C GLN A 54 -9.75 -3.11 -24.30
N VAL A 55 -8.59 -2.59 -24.74
CA VAL A 55 -7.93 -3.07 -25.96
C VAL A 55 -7.47 -4.52 -25.79
N THR A 56 -6.98 -4.90 -24.61
CA THR A 56 -6.57 -6.28 -24.33
C THR A 56 -7.75 -7.22 -24.41
N ARG A 57 -8.87 -6.92 -23.72
CA ARG A 57 -10.10 -7.74 -23.75
C ARG A 57 -10.64 -7.95 -25.16
N GLN A 58 -10.61 -6.91 -26.00
CA GLN A 58 -11.02 -7.01 -27.40
C GLN A 58 -10.13 -7.96 -28.21
N SER A 59 -8.87 -8.14 -27.82
CA SER A 59 -7.94 -9.05 -28.50
C SER A 59 -7.93 -10.47 -27.95
N LEU A 60 -8.47 -10.70 -26.73
CA LEU A 60 -8.45 -12.02 -26.08
C LEU A 60 -9.31 -13.05 -26.80
N THR A 61 -10.33 -12.64 -27.54
CA THR A 61 -11.24 -13.53 -28.28
C THR A 61 -10.57 -14.27 -29.43
N ASP A 62 -9.49 -13.72 -29.97
CA ASP A 62 -8.80 -14.22 -31.16
C ASP A 62 -7.41 -14.80 -30.85
N LEU A 63 -7.04 -14.83 -29.57
CA LEU A 63 -5.77 -15.39 -29.10
C LEU A 63 -5.87 -16.91 -28.96
N PRO A 64 -4.89 -17.68 -29.48
CA PRO A 64 -4.85 -19.10 -29.24
C PRO A 64 -4.55 -19.38 -27.75
N PRO A 65 -5.02 -20.51 -27.19
CA PRO A 65 -4.96 -20.76 -25.75
C PRO A 65 -3.54 -20.69 -25.15
N ASP A 66 -2.53 -21.11 -25.92
CA ASP A 66 -1.11 -21.09 -25.53
C ASP A 66 -0.55 -19.68 -25.32
N LYS A 67 -1.21 -18.64 -25.85
CA LYS A 67 -0.81 -17.24 -25.71
C LYS A 67 -1.74 -16.42 -24.81
N LEU A 68 -2.88 -16.99 -24.43
CA LEU A 68 -3.88 -16.30 -23.62
C LEU A 68 -3.36 -16.09 -22.20
N ASP A 69 -2.75 -17.12 -21.60
CA ASP A 69 -2.18 -17.05 -20.26
C ASP A 69 -1.06 -16.00 -20.18
N ASP A 70 -0.12 -16.02 -21.13
CA ASP A 70 0.97 -15.04 -21.24
C ASP A 70 0.46 -13.59 -21.35
N GLU A 71 -0.61 -13.37 -22.12
CA GLU A 71 -1.19 -12.05 -22.31
C GLU A 71 -1.95 -11.57 -21.06
N CYS A 72 -2.64 -12.48 -20.37
CA CYS A 72 -3.29 -12.21 -19.09
C CYS A 72 -2.28 -11.84 -17.99
N ILE A 73 -1.18 -12.59 -17.88
CA ILE A 73 -0.10 -12.31 -16.91
C ILE A 73 0.47 -10.91 -17.16
N LYS A 74 0.82 -10.58 -18.40
CA LYS A 74 1.32 -9.23 -18.73
C LYS A 74 0.32 -8.14 -18.38
N MET A 75 -0.97 -8.37 -18.62
CA MET A 75 -2.02 -7.40 -18.29
C MET A 75 -2.06 -7.13 -16.78
N LEU A 76 -2.01 -8.19 -15.96
CA LEU A 76 -1.96 -8.08 -14.51
C LEU A 76 -0.72 -7.32 -14.02
N GLU A 77 0.46 -7.60 -14.59
CA GLU A 77 1.70 -6.87 -14.23
C GLU A 77 1.58 -5.34 -14.46
N TYR A 78 0.96 -4.94 -15.57
CA TYR A 78 0.72 -3.52 -15.86
C TYR A 78 -0.31 -2.90 -14.91
N GLU A 79 -1.37 -3.64 -14.57
CA GLU A 79 -2.42 -3.22 -13.65
C GLU A 79 -1.88 -3.03 -12.23
N GLU A 80 -1.19 -4.04 -11.69
CA GLU A 80 -0.60 -4.01 -10.35
C GLU A 80 0.40 -2.86 -10.19
N ASN A 81 1.22 -2.61 -11.22
CA ASN A 81 2.18 -1.52 -11.21
C ASN A 81 1.48 -0.14 -11.17
N ALA A 82 0.44 0.05 -11.99
CA ALA A 82 -0.33 1.30 -11.99
C ALA A 82 -1.06 1.50 -10.66
N GLU A 83 -1.71 0.47 -10.12
CA GLU A 83 -2.42 0.52 -8.84
C GLU A 83 -1.49 0.81 -7.66
N THR A 84 -0.30 0.22 -7.66
CA THR A 84 0.72 0.49 -6.64
C THR A 84 1.10 1.97 -6.61
N VAL A 85 1.28 2.58 -7.78
CA VAL A 85 1.63 4.01 -7.88
C VAL A 85 0.45 4.89 -7.48
N ILE A 86 -0.77 4.56 -7.90
CA ILE A 86 -2.00 5.28 -7.48
C ILE A 86 -2.15 5.26 -5.96
N LEU A 87 -1.93 4.10 -5.33
CA LEU A 87 -1.99 3.96 -3.87
C LEU A 87 -0.97 4.88 -3.18
N LYS A 88 0.29 4.89 -3.66
CA LYS A 88 1.35 5.76 -3.12
C LYS A 88 0.99 7.23 -3.26
N ILE A 89 0.43 7.63 -4.39
CA ILE A 89 -0.04 9.01 -4.58
C ILE A 89 -1.15 9.35 -3.59
N GLY A 90 -2.14 8.47 -3.43
CA GLY A 90 -3.23 8.67 -2.47
C GLY A 90 -2.75 8.78 -1.02
N GLN A 91 -1.70 8.03 -0.64
CA GLN A 91 -1.05 8.17 0.66
C GLN A 91 -0.34 9.52 0.80
N ARG A 92 0.37 9.97 -0.25
CA ARG A 92 1.08 11.24 -0.23
C ARG A 92 0.12 12.43 -0.13
N ILE A 93 -0.99 12.41 -0.86
CA ILE A 93 -2.04 13.45 -0.76
C ILE A 93 -2.53 13.58 0.68
N LYS A 94 -2.86 12.47 1.35
CA LYS A 94 -3.31 12.48 2.75
C LYS A 94 -2.29 13.10 3.71
N ILE A 95 -1.00 12.87 3.48
CA ILE A 95 0.08 13.46 4.30
C ILE A 95 0.12 14.98 4.11
N ILE A 96 0.04 15.47 2.87
CA ILE A 96 0.04 16.91 2.56
C ILE A 96 -1.19 17.58 3.18
N GLU A 97 -2.36 16.97 3.05
CA GLU A 97 -3.62 17.48 3.63
C GLU A 97 -3.56 17.57 5.16
N ALA A 98 -3.01 16.55 5.83
CA ALA A 98 -2.84 16.56 7.28
C ALA A 98 -1.88 17.68 7.75
N GLY A 99 -0.74 17.87 7.06
CA GLY A 99 0.21 18.93 7.39
C GLY A 99 -0.37 20.35 7.23
N ASN A 100 -1.29 20.53 6.28
CA ASN A 100 -1.98 21.82 6.08
C ASN A 100 -3.02 22.14 7.17
N GLN A 101 -3.54 21.13 7.87
CA GLN A 101 -4.50 21.32 8.96
C GLN A 101 -3.81 21.76 10.26
N ASP A 102 -2.60 21.27 10.54
CA ASP A 102 -1.85 21.64 11.74
C ASP A 102 -1.33 23.09 11.68
N ASN A 103 -0.90 23.55 10.50
CA ASN A 103 -0.44 24.93 10.30
C ASN A 103 -1.54 26.01 10.44
N GLN A 104 -2.82 25.64 10.31
CA GLN A 104 -3.93 26.59 10.48
C GLN A 104 -4.34 26.81 11.94
N ARG A 105 -3.79 26.02 12.89
CA ARG A 105 -4.19 26.10 14.30
C ARG A 105 -3.37 27.09 15.12
N GLU A 106 -2.23 27.56 14.63
CA GLU A 106 -1.36 28.49 15.38
C GLU A 106 -1.55 29.98 15.01
N GLU A 107 -2.29 30.31 13.94
CA GLU A 107 -2.42 31.70 13.46
C GLU A 107 -3.61 32.49 14.02
N THR A 108 -4.23 32.03 15.13
CA THR A 108 -5.29 32.77 15.84
C THR A 108 -4.93 33.19 17.27
N GLY A 109 -3.66 33.05 17.67
CA GLY A 109 -3.18 33.38 19.01
C GLY A 109 -2.34 34.65 19.07
N SER A 110 -2.90 35.84 18.83
CA SER A 110 -2.24 37.08 19.24
C SER A 110 -3.25 38.17 19.60
N LEU A 111 -3.28 38.55 20.89
CA LEU A 111 -3.02 39.92 21.37
C LEU A 111 -3.26 40.03 22.90
N HIS A 112 -2.26 40.61 23.59
CA HIS A 112 -2.31 41.24 24.92
C HIS A 112 -2.25 40.38 26.21
N SER A 113 -1.07 40.31 26.83
CA SER A 113 -0.72 41.21 27.95
C SER A 113 0.73 41.00 28.41
N GLU A 114 1.51 42.08 28.37
CA GLU A 114 2.81 42.18 29.00
C GLU A 114 2.66 42.21 30.53
N GLY A 115 3.58 41.55 31.23
CA GLY A 115 3.95 41.89 32.61
C GLY A 115 3.70 40.80 33.65
N MET A 116 4.74 40.03 33.98
CA MET A 116 5.40 40.02 35.30
C MET A 116 6.30 38.79 35.48
N SER A 117 7.52 39.06 35.91
CA SER A 117 8.56 38.13 36.39
C SER A 117 8.09 37.30 37.60
N ILE A 118 8.64 36.08 37.78
CA ILE A 118 9.34 35.59 39.01
C ILE A 118 9.55 34.05 38.96
N GLN A 119 10.84 33.69 38.92
CA GLN A 119 11.58 32.58 39.57
C GLN A 119 10.96 31.19 39.85
N ARG A 120 11.68 30.19 39.32
CA ARG A 120 12.48 29.17 40.06
C ARG A 120 11.70 28.27 41.05
N GLY A 121 11.49 27.02 40.63
CA GLY A 121 11.05 25.92 41.49
C GLY A 121 11.58 24.58 40.99
N GLN A 122 12.87 24.31 41.23
CA GLN A 122 13.48 23.00 41.06
C GLN A 122 13.45 22.26 42.41
N GLU A 123 13.22 20.95 42.34
CA GLU A 123 13.56 19.89 43.30
C GLU A 123 12.48 19.22 44.19
N ARG A 124 12.44 17.88 43.98
CA ARG A 124 12.23 16.77 44.94
C ARG A 124 10.81 16.32 45.26
N MET A 125 10.44 15.17 44.68
CA MET A 125 10.35 13.93 45.48
C MET A 125 10.79 12.70 44.67
N GLN A 126 11.91 12.10 45.07
CA GLN A 126 12.23 10.70 44.84
C GLN A 126 11.71 9.88 46.03
N ARG A 127 11.07 8.74 45.77
CA ARG A 127 11.39 7.41 46.33
C ARG A 127 10.22 6.43 46.15
N ASN A 128 10.41 5.43 45.29
CA ASN A 128 10.50 4.03 45.73
C ASN A 128 10.78 3.11 44.54
N ALA A 129 12.05 2.73 44.41
CA ALA A 129 12.47 1.50 43.77
C ALA A 129 12.96 0.57 44.88
N LYS A 130 12.34 -0.62 45.02
CA LYS A 130 12.94 -1.88 45.47
C LYS A 130 11.87 -2.96 45.66
N ASP A 131 11.74 -3.80 44.64
CA ASP A 131 11.67 -5.27 44.70
C ASP A 131 11.73 -5.72 43.23
N SER A 132 12.89 -5.99 42.62
CA SER A 132 13.91 -7.00 42.91
C SER A 132 13.40 -8.44 42.83
N SER A 133 13.47 -8.97 41.61
CA SER A 133 14.00 -10.31 41.30
C SER A 133 13.27 -11.55 41.84
N ARG A 134 12.58 -12.24 40.93
CA ARG A 134 12.45 -13.71 40.78
C ARG A 134 11.46 -13.93 39.62
N GLU A 135 11.63 -14.79 38.63
CA GLU A 135 12.55 -15.89 38.40
C GLU A 135 12.48 -16.18 36.90
N LEU A 136 13.63 -16.43 36.29
CA LEU A 136 13.72 -17.08 34.99
C LEU A 136 13.47 -18.58 35.25
N GLU A 137 12.28 -19.09 34.90
CA GLU A 137 12.08 -20.53 34.79
C GLU A 137 11.53 -20.89 33.41
N PHE A 138 12.47 -21.32 32.57
CA PHE A 138 12.25 -22.32 31.55
C PHE A 138 11.68 -23.58 32.22
N VAL A 139 10.41 -23.93 31.98
CA VAL A 139 9.94 -25.31 32.11
C VAL A 139 9.01 -25.65 30.94
N THR A 140 9.61 -26.37 30.02
CA THR A 140 9.02 -27.38 29.15
C THR A 140 7.86 -28.13 29.79
N LYS A 141 6.73 -28.29 29.07
CA LYS A 141 5.98 -29.55 29.01
C LYS A 141 4.94 -29.55 27.89
N MET A 142 5.30 -30.26 26.83
CA MET A 142 4.36 -31.00 25.99
C MET A 142 3.46 -31.89 26.87
N PRO A 143 2.20 -32.16 26.49
CA PRO A 143 1.57 -33.42 26.79
C PRO A 143 1.99 -34.45 25.73
N HIS A 144 2.98 -35.28 26.06
CA HIS A 144 3.11 -36.62 25.48
C HIS A 144 2.63 -37.64 26.51
N HIS A 145 1.59 -38.37 26.16
CA HIS A 145 1.35 -39.77 26.48
C HIS A 145 0.44 -40.26 25.35
N CYS A 146 0.93 -40.83 24.25
CA CYS A 146 1.70 -42.06 24.02
C CYS A 146 0.99 -43.35 24.46
N ALA A 147 0.55 -44.07 23.40
CA ALA A 147 0.30 -45.51 23.24
C ALA A 147 -0.88 -46.09 24.04
N VAL A 148 -1.70 -46.99 23.48
CA VAL A 148 -1.33 -48.36 23.08
C VAL A 148 -2.51 -48.98 22.27
N VAL A 149 -2.19 -49.65 21.14
CA VAL A 149 -2.91 -50.79 20.50
C VAL A 149 -4.31 -50.48 19.92
N GLY A 150 -4.55 -50.56 18.61
CA GLY A 150 -4.39 -51.74 17.75
C GLY A 150 -5.71 -52.51 17.69
N CYS A 151 -6.40 -52.50 16.55
CA CYS A 151 -7.09 -53.65 15.94
C CYS A 151 -7.91 -53.25 14.71
N SER A 152 -7.74 -54.06 13.67
CA SER A 152 -8.40 -54.02 12.38
C SER A 152 -9.86 -54.55 12.41
N ASN A 153 -10.59 -54.21 11.35
CA ASN A 153 -11.69 -54.97 10.69
C ASN A 153 -13.06 -55.11 11.38
N ASN A 154 -14.10 -54.54 10.73
CA ASN A 154 -15.24 -55.28 10.14
C ASN A 154 -16.10 -54.29 9.34
N SER A 155 -16.24 -54.43 8.02
CA SER A 155 -17.35 -55.16 7.38
C SER A 155 -18.70 -55.01 8.10
N MET A 156 -19.57 -54.16 7.55
CA MET A 156 -21.01 -54.42 7.56
C MET A 156 -21.56 -54.02 6.20
N LYS A 157 -22.08 -55.04 5.51
CA LYS A 157 -23.03 -54.93 4.41
C LYS A 157 -24.36 -54.44 5.00
N ASP A 158 -25.08 -53.66 4.21
CA ASP A 158 -26.48 -53.94 3.89
C ASP A 158 -26.69 -53.67 2.39
#